data_AF-A0A1W9L1X4-F1
#
_entry.id   AF-A0A1W9L1X4-F1
#
_cell.length_a   1.000
_cell.length_b   1.000
_cell.length_c   1.000
_cell.angle_alpha   90.00
_cell.angle_beta   90.00
_cell.angle_gamma   90.00
#
_symmetry.space_group_name_H-M   'P 1'
#
loop_
_entity.id
_entity.type
_entity.pdbx_description
1 polymer ?
#
loop_
_entity_poly.entity_id
_entity_poly.type
_entity_poly.pdbx_seq_one_letter_code
_entity_poly.pdbx_strand_id
1 'polypeptide(L)'
;MPYIPHTQDDITAMLATIGVTQLDELFDEIPDSLRCNTLEKIPAGLTEMEINQLMRQRATQTQELTCFAGAGAYQHHIPAAIWEIVTRGEFYSSYTPYQAEASQGTL
;
A
#
# COMPACT_ATOMS: atom_id res chain seq x y z
N MET A 1 -4.34 -3.74 -11.26
CA MET A 1 -3.12 -4.59 -11.37
C MET A 1 -3.09 -5.47 -10.13
N PRO A 2 -2.87 -6.80 -10.22
CA PRO A 2 -2.80 -7.62 -9.03
C PRO A 2 -1.67 -7.13 -8.13
N TYR A 3 -1.92 -7.03 -6.83
CA TYR A 3 -0.92 -6.58 -5.86
C TYR A 3 0.25 -7.56 -5.75
N ILE A 4 -0.05 -8.86 -5.85
CA ILE A 4 0.94 -9.92 -5.94
C ILE A 4 1.28 -10.11 -7.42
N PRO A 5 2.54 -9.91 -7.83
CA PRO A 5 2.92 -9.92 -9.23
C PRO A 5 3.10 -11.33 -9.81
N HIS A 6 3.36 -12.32 -8.95
CA HIS A 6 3.70 -13.68 -9.35
C HIS A 6 2.47 -14.46 -9.81
N THR A 7 2.58 -15.07 -10.98
CA THR A 7 1.62 -16.04 -11.48
C THR A 7 1.81 -17.41 -10.81
N GLN A 8 0.86 -18.33 -11.01
CA GLN A 8 1.02 -19.70 -10.52
C GLN A 8 2.23 -20.40 -11.13
N ASP A 9 2.56 -20.10 -12.39
CA ASP A 9 3.73 -20.66 -13.08
C ASP A 9 5.02 -20.11 -12.47
N ASP A 10 5.08 -18.81 -12.15
CA ASP A 10 6.21 -18.20 -11.45
C ASP A 10 6.42 -18.85 -10.08
N ILE A 11 5.34 -19.01 -9.31
CA ILE A 11 5.39 -19.65 -7.99
C ILE A 11 5.92 -21.09 -8.12
N THR A 12 5.40 -21.86 -9.07
CA THR A 12 5.82 -23.25 -9.29
C THR A 12 7.31 -23.34 -9.65
N ALA A 13 7.77 -22.46 -10.55
CA ALA A 13 9.18 -22.40 -10.94
C ALA A 13 10.10 -22.01 -9.77
N MET A 14 9.69 -21.02 -8.96
CA MET A 14 10.44 -20.60 -7.77
C MET A 14 10.53 -21.71 -6.72
N LEU A 15 9.43 -22.40 -6.42
CA LEU A 15 9.41 -23.51 -5.46
C LEU A 15 10.28 -24.68 -5.93
N ALA A 16 10.20 -25.04 -7.21
CA ALA A 16 11.04 -26.09 -7.81
C ALA A 16 12.54 -25.74 -7.76
N THR A 17 12.88 -24.46 -7.95
CA THR A 17 14.27 -23.98 -7.91
C THR A 17 14.92 -24.17 -6.53
N ILE A 18 14.14 -23.98 -5.46
CA ILE A 18 14.62 -24.13 -4.08
C ILE A 18 14.31 -25.51 -3.48
N GLY A 19 13.68 -26.41 -4.24
CA GLY A 19 13.46 -27.81 -3.86
C GLY A 19 12.32 -28.06 -2.87
N VAL A 20 11.36 -27.15 -2.76
CA VAL A 20 10.17 -27.28 -1.89
C VAL A 20 8.93 -27.58 -2.71
N THR A 21 7.93 -28.22 -2.10
CA THR A 21 6.73 -28.68 -2.85
C THR A 21 5.53 -27.74 -2.74
N GLN A 22 5.46 -26.95 -1.68
CA GLN A 22 4.35 -26.04 -1.42
C GLN A 22 4.81 -24.81 -0.61
N LEU A 23 4.05 -23.72 -0.72
CA LEU A 23 4.37 -22.45 -0.09
C LEU A 23 4.50 -22.54 1.45
N ASP A 24 3.68 -23.39 2.08
CA ASP A 24 3.67 -23.56 3.55
C ASP A 24 4.99 -24.10 4.11
N GLU A 25 5.77 -24.81 3.31
CA GLU A 25 7.11 -25.30 3.71
C GLU A 25 8.10 -24.16 3.95
N LEU A 26 7.88 -22.97 3.36
CA LEU A 26 8.74 -21.80 3.54
C LEU A 26 8.61 -21.15 4.94
N PHE A 27 7.65 -21.61 5.74
CA PHE A 27 7.34 -21.04 7.05
C PHE A 27 7.54 -22.05 8.19
N ASP A 28 8.26 -23.14 7.96
CA ASP A 28 8.52 -24.20 8.95
C ASP A 28 9.34 -23.72 10.17
N GLU A 29 10.15 -22.67 10.00
CA GLU A 29 10.88 -22.00 11.10
C GLU A 29 9.96 -21.29 12.11
N ILE A 30 8.71 -20.99 11.74
CA ILE A 30 7.73 -20.37 12.64
C ILE A 30 7.09 -21.47 13.48
N PRO A 31 7.33 -21.52 14.81
CA PRO A 31 6.72 -22.52 15.68
C PRO A 31 5.19 -22.48 15.60
N ASP A 32 4.54 -23.65 15.60
CA ASP A 32 3.08 -23.75 15.47
C ASP A 32 2.32 -22.91 16.52
N SER A 33 2.86 -22.80 17.74
CA SER A 33 2.27 -21.98 18.80
C SER A 33 2.25 -20.47 18.51
N LEU A 34 3.06 -20.00 17.57
CA LEU A 34 3.14 -18.59 17.14
C LEU A 34 2.36 -18.33 15.84
N ARG A 35 1.90 -19.38 15.15
CA ARG A 35 1.10 -19.23 13.94
C ARG A 35 -0.29 -18.71 14.31
N CYS A 36 -0.77 -17.71 13.57
CA CYS A 36 -2.11 -17.18 13.81
C CYS A 36 -3.18 -18.18 13.36
N ASN A 37 -4.25 -18.29 14.15
CA ASN A 37 -5.49 -18.93 13.69
C ASN A 37 -6.18 -18.06 12.62
N THR A 38 -7.30 -18.54 12.10
CA THR A 38 -8.14 -17.81 11.15
C THR A 38 -8.45 -16.39 11.64
N LEU A 39 -8.32 -15.41 10.75
CA LEU A 39 -8.55 -13.99 11.05
C LEU A 39 -10.05 -13.66 11.00
N GLU A 40 -10.81 -14.13 12.00
CA GLU A 40 -12.28 -14.05 12.04
C GLU A 40 -12.86 -12.62 12.01
N LYS A 41 -12.06 -11.61 12.38
CA LYS A 41 -12.49 -10.21 12.46
C LYS A 41 -12.22 -9.41 11.18
N ILE A 42 -11.62 -10.03 10.16
CA ILE A 42 -11.34 -9.36 8.89
C ILE A 42 -12.54 -9.60 7.95
N PRO A 43 -13.16 -8.54 7.42
CA PRO A 43 -14.24 -8.68 6.46
C PRO A 43 -13.73 -9.28 5.15
N ALA A 44 -14.64 -9.84 4.34
CA ALA A 44 -14.30 -10.29 3.00
C ALA A 44 -13.67 -9.15 2.18
N GLY A 45 -12.69 -9.51 1.34
CA GLY A 45 -12.05 -8.56 0.44
C GLY A 45 -13.05 -7.93 -0.53
N LEU A 46 -12.87 -6.63 -0.79
CA LEU A 46 -13.63 -5.89 -1.79
C LEU A 46 -12.81 -5.80 -3.08
N THR A 47 -13.50 -5.75 -4.22
CA THR A 47 -12.88 -5.36 -5.49
C THR A 47 -12.41 -3.92 -5.44
N GLU A 48 -11.51 -3.56 -6.35
CA GLU A 48 -11.00 -2.18 -6.49
C GLU A 48 -12.14 -1.17 -6.69
N MET A 49 -13.19 -1.53 -7.43
CA MET A 49 -14.34 -0.64 -7.65
C MET A 49 -15.17 -0.44 -6.38
N GLU A 50 -15.44 -1.53 -5.66
CA GLU A 50 -16.23 -1.49 -4.42
C GLU A 50 -15.52 -0.70 -3.32
N ILE A 51 -14.22 -0.88 -3.13
CA ILE A 51 -13.46 -0.12 -2.12
C ILE A 51 -13.42 1.37 -2.46
N ASN A 52 -13.26 1.72 -3.74
CA ASN A 52 -13.30 3.12 -4.19
C ASN A 52 -14.67 3.76 -3.92
N GLN A 53 -15.76 3.05 -4.20
CA GLN A 53 -17.11 3.53 -3.93
C GLN A 53 -17.35 3.70 -2.41
N LEU A 54 -16.93 2.73 -1.60
CA LEU A 54 -17.05 2.78 -0.15
C LEU A 54 -16.30 3.97 0.44
N MET A 55 -15.06 4.23 -0.02
CA MET A 55 -14.26 5.36 0.47
C MET A 55 -14.89 6.70 0.10
N ARG A 56 -15.44 6.84 -1.12
CA ARG A 56 -16.17 8.05 -1.54
C ARG A 56 -17.41 8.29 -0.68
N GLN A 57 -18.18 7.25 -0.37
CA GLN A 57 -19.35 7.36 0.50
C GLN A 57 -18.98 7.78 1.92
N ARG A 58 -17.85 7.30 2.45
CA ARG A 58 -17.37 7.70 3.79
C ARG A 58 -16.88 9.14 3.81
N ALA A 59 -16.21 9.59 2.75
CA ALA A 59 -15.70 10.95 2.65
C ALA A 59 -16.82 12.01 2.76
N THR A 60 -18.04 11.73 2.29
CA THR A 60 -19.17 12.68 2.37
C THR A 60 -19.79 12.80 3.77
N GLN A 61 -19.40 11.96 4.72
CA GLN A 61 -19.92 12.02 6.09
C GLN A 61 -19.27 13.13 6.93
N THR A 62 -18.14 13.67 6.47
CA THR A 62 -17.44 14.76 7.14
C THR A 62 -17.95 16.10 6.64
N GLN A 63 -18.27 17.02 7.55
CA GLN A 63 -18.66 18.38 7.19
C GLN A 63 -17.42 19.19 6.82
N GLU A 64 -17.44 19.81 5.64
CA GLU A 64 -16.44 20.82 5.28
C GLU A 64 -16.72 22.11 6.06
N LEU A 65 -15.74 22.55 6.84
CA LEU A 65 -15.82 23.73 7.68
C LEU A 65 -14.69 24.69 7.35
N THR A 66 -14.95 25.99 7.41
CA THR A 66 -13.88 26.99 7.49
C THR A 66 -13.30 26.97 8.91
N CYS A 67 -12.10 26.43 9.07
CA CYS A 67 -11.48 26.22 10.37
C CYS A 67 -10.51 27.37 10.73
N PHE A 68 -10.81 28.09 11.81
CA PHE A 68 -9.94 29.14 12.37
C PHE A 68 -9.32 28.76 13.73
N ALA A 69 -9.39 27.48 14.13
CA ALA A 69 -8.88 27.03 15.42
C ALA A 69 -7.34 27.11 15.55
N GLY A 70 -6.62 27.11 14.42
CA GLY A 70 -5.16 27.19 14.39
C GLY A 70 -4.50 25.97 15.03
N ALA A 71 -3.69 26.19 16.08
CA ALA A 71 -2.94 25.14 16.79
C ALA A 71 -1.92 24.36 15.92
N GLY A 72 -1.30 25.04 14.95
CA GLY A 72 -0.25 24.46 14.11
C GLY A 72 -0.74 23.92 12.76
N ALA A 73 -2.05 23.93 12.50
CA ALA A 73 -2.63 23.61 11.20
C ALA A 73 -3.47 24.80 10.70
N TYR A 74 -3.20 25.25 9.48
CA TYR A 74 -3.85 26.42 8.89
C TYR A 74 -4.26 26.13 7.46
N GLN A 75 -5.49 26.50 7.11
CA GLN A 75 -5.97 26.43 5.74
C GLN A 75 -5.13 27.36 4.86
N HIS A 76 -4.63 26.83 3.74
CA HIS A 76 -3.85 27.57 2.77
C HIS A 76 -4.20 27.10 1.36
N HIS A 77 -3.90 27.94 0.37
CA HIS A 77 -4.08 27.59 -1.03
C HIS A 77 -3.01 26.58 -1.45
N ILE A 78 -3.44 25.45 -2.00
CA ILE A 78 -2.56 24.44 -2.62
C ILE A 78 -2.61 24.66 -4.15
N PRO A 79 -1.51 25.12 -4.78
CA PRO A 79 -1.48 25.29 -6.23
C PRO A 79 -1.77 23.98 -6.97
N ALA A 80 -2.53 24.06 -8.08
CA ALA A 80 -2.92 22.88 -8.85
C ALA A 80 -1.73 22.02 -9.31
N ALA A 81 -0.58 22.65 -9.62
CA ALA A 81 0.65 21.96 -10.01
C ALA A 81 1.16 20.97 -8.95
N ILE A 82 0.82 21.14 -7.66
CA ILE A 82 1.21 20.20 -6.61
C ILE A 82 0.54 18.84 -6.82
N TRP A 83 -0.73 18.81 -7.24
CA TRP A 83 -1.46 17.56 -7.49
C TRP A 83 -0.84 16.75 -8.64
N GLU A 84 -0.28 17.43 -9.65
CA GLU A 84 0.48 16.81 -10.74
C GLU A 84 1.82 16.21 -10.29
N ILE A 85 2.36 16.61 -9.14
CA ILE A 85 3.61 16.06 -8.60
C ILE A 85 3.33 14.93 -7.62
N VAL A 86 2.43 15.13 -6.65
CA VAL A 86 2.21 14.16 -5.56
C VAL A 86 1.54 12.85 -6.03
N THR A 87 0.95 12.84 -7.22
CA THR A 87 0.33 11.65 -7.82
C THR A 87 1.28 10.84 -8.69
N ARG A 88 2.49 11.35 -8.96
CA ARG A 88 3.49 10.70 -9.81
C ARG A 88 4.26 9.65 -9.02
N GLY A 89 4.27 8.42 -9.56
CA GLY A 89 4.89 7.27 -8.90
C GLY A 89 6.37 7.46 -8.61
N GLU A 90 7.11 8.15 -9.48
CA GLU A 90 8.55 8.43 -9.32
C GLU A 90 8.87 9.33 -8.10
N PHE A 91 7.94 10.18 -7.67
CA PHE A 91 8.09 11.03 -6.48
C PHE A 91 7.47 10.39 -5.23
N TYR A 92 6.48 9.51 -5.40
CA TYR A 92 5.74 8.90 -4.30
C TYR A 92 6.30 7.55 -3.85
N SER A 93 6.92 6.77 -4.75
CA SER A 93 7.37 5.40 -4.45
C SER A 93 8.86 5.28 -4.09
N SER A 94 9.65 6.33 -4.35
CA SER A 94 11.05 6.36 -3.94
C SER A 94 11.17 6.48 -2.42
N TYR A 95 12.27 5.94 -1.87
CA TYR A 95 12.56 6.04 -0.44
C TYR A 95 13.71 7.01 -0.18
N THR A 96 14.35 6.91 0.97
CA THR A 96 15.52 7.74 1.32
C THR A 96 16.57 7.66 0.20
N PRO A 97 17.08 8.81 -0.31
CA PRO A 97 17.98 8.85 -1.46
C PRO A 97 19.42 8.45 -1.09
N TYR A 98 19.61 7.20 -0.66
CA TYR A 98 20.92 6.63 -0.33
C TYR A 98 21.84 6.49 -1.55
N GLN A 99 21.29 6.50 -2.77
CA GLN A 99 22.02 6.47 -4.03
C GLN A 99 21.91 7.82 -4.71
N ALA A 100 22.79 8.75 -4.34
CA ALA A 100 22.67 10.15 -4.72
C ALA A 100 22.69 10.36 -6.23
N GLU A 101 23.51 9.59 -6.96
CA GLU A 101 23.65 9.63 -8.42
C GLU A 101 22.34 9.33 -9.15
N ALA A 102 21.45 8.55 -8.52
CA ALA A 102 20.15 8.16 -9.06
C ALA A 102 18.97 8.94 -8.45
N SER A 103 19.23 9.93 -7.60
CA SER A 103 18.18 10.62 -6.81
C SER A 103 18.30 12.14 -6.78
N GLN A 104 19.09 12.74 -7.68
CA GLN A 104 19.30 14.20 -7.76
C GLN A 104 18.01 15.03 -7.95
N GLY A 105 16.92 14.42 -8.40
CA GLY A 105 15.63 15.12 -8.52
C GLY A 105 14.91 15.33 -7.18
N THR A 106 15.25 14.56 -6.15
CA THR A 106 14.62 14.61 -4.82
C THR A 106 15.57 15.11 -3.72
N LEU A 107 16.90 14.95 -3.90
CA LEU A 107 17.94 15.52 -3.04
C LEU A 107 17.98 17.05 -3.09
#